data_AF-A0A4U6UX82-F1
#
_entry.id   AF-A0A4U6UX82-F1
#
_cell.length_a   1.000
_cell.length_b   1.000
_cell.length_c   1.000
_cell.angle_alpha   90.00
_cell.angle_beta   90.00
_cell.angle_gamma   90.00
#
_symmetry.space_group_name_H-M   'P 1'
#
loop_
_entity.id
_entity.type
_entity.pdbx_description
1 polymer ?
#
loop_
_entity_poly.entity_id
_entity_poly.type
_entity_poly.pdbx_seq_one_letter_code
_entity_poly.pdbx_strand_id
1 'polypeptide(L)'
;MRNHTGTGIKTFRLEPPYGFYIDPAVPDRWSQAGMAPGIVEFDLHPDMGDDGLGYNFPCSLLSSDKRRPTITSFTIAGCGLHSLDKVGCLTSLRRVHLHKMRVTGEELSCFLSSSPVLEQLQLSYCHDMVCLKIPRLLSRLRLLHVRNCNSLKTIG
;
A
#
# COMPACT_ATOMS: atom_id res chain seq x y z
N MET A 1 -27.34 -4.11 15.63
CA MET A 1 -26.39 -2.98 15.60
C MET A 1 -26.81 -2.06 14.47
N ARG A 2 -27.06 -0.78 14.77
CA ARG A 2 -27.66 0.16 13.81
C ARG A 2 -26.62 0.57 12.77
N ASN A 3 -26.95 0.30 11.51
CA ASN A 3 -26.25 0.80 10.33
C ASN A 3 -26.30 2.33 10.34
N HIS A 4 -25.13 2.98 10.46
CA HIS A 4 -25.05 4.41 10.18
C HIS A 4 -25.12 4.62 8.67
N THR A 5 -26.28 5.03 8.19
CA THR A 5 -26.52 5.61 6.86
C THR A 5 -26.12 7.09 6.85
N GLY A 6 -24.91 7.40 7.29
CA GLY A 6 -24.39 8.77 7.32
C GLY A 6 -23.29 8.92 6.28
N THR A 7 -23.46 9.84 5.33
CA THR A 7 -22.41 10.52 4.54
C THR A 7 -21.08 9.75 4.46
N GLY A 8 -21.03 8.80 3.51
CA GLY A 8 -20.05 7.72 3.48
C GLY A 8 -18.60 8.20 3.56
N ILE A 9 -17.93 7.80 4.64
CA ILE A 9 -16.49 7.95 4.80
C ILE A 9 -15.81 7.25 3.63
N LYS A 10 -15.02 8.01 2.90
CA LYS A 10 -14.32 7.59 1.68
C LYS A 10 -12.82 7.44 1.87
N THR A 11 -12.27 8.09 2.88
CA THR A 11 -10.84 8.16 3.11
C THR A 11 -10.55 7.66 4.52
N PHE A 12 -9.64 6.71 4.62
CA PHE A 12 -8.99 6.31 5.84
C PHE A 12 -7.56 6.87 5.82
N ARG A 13 -7.20 7.67 6.81
CA ARG A 13 -5.84 8.18 6.99
C ARG A 13 -5.40 7.96 8.43
N LEU A 14 -4.22 7.39 8.60
CA LEU A 14 -3.53 7.29 9.87
C LEU A 14 -2.10 7.79 9.73
N GLU A 15 -1.78 8.86 10.45
CA GLU A 15 -0.45 9.47 10.53
C GLU A 15 -0.20 9.90 11.98
N PRO A 16 0.43 9.02 12.79
CA PRO A 16 0.82 9.34 14.15
C PRO A 16 1.92 10.40 14.18
N PRO A 17 2.07 11.11 15.31
CA PRO A 17 3.16 12.07 15.49
C PRO A 17 4.55 11.43 15.56
N TYR A 18 5.51 12.26 15.17
CA TYR A 18 6.96 12.19 15.40
C TYR A 18 7.44 11.26 16.53
N GLY A 19 7.83 10.00 16.31
CA GLY A 19 8.43 9.15 17.35
C GLY A 19 7.46 8.63 18.42
N PHE A 20 6.17 8.56 18.10
CA PHE A 20 5.17 7.97 18.98
C PHE A 20 5.20 6.43 18.91
N TYR A 21 5.46 5.76 20.03
CA TYR A 21 5.40 4.30 20.07
C TYR A 21 3.94 3.82 19.96
N ILE A 22 3.68 2.97 18.97
CA ILE A 22 2.40 2.28 18.83
C ILE A 22 2.64 0.78 18.98
N ASP A 23 1.84 0.14 19.83
CA ASP A 23 1.79 -1.31 19.89
C ASP A 23 1.46 -1.89 18.50
N PRO A 24 2.26 -2.80 17.93
CA PRO A 24 2.04 -3.36 16.59
C PRO A 24 0.65 -3.98 16.36
N ALA A 25 -0.07 -4.40 17.41
CA ALA A 25 -1.42 -4.92 17.28
C ALA A 25 -2.47 -3.83 16.96
N VAL A 26 -2.16 -2.56 17.24
CA VAL A 26 -3.07 -1.43 17.01
C VAL A 26 -3.16 -1.06 15.52
N PRO A 27 -2.04 -0.89 14.78
CA PRO A 27 -2.06 -0.68 13.33
C PRO A 27 -2.80 -1.77 12.56
N ASP A 28 -2.74 -3.03 12.98
CA ASP A 28 -3.48 -4.13 12.35
C ASP A 28 -5.00 -3.93 12.44
N ARG A 29 -5.49 -3.61 13.64
CA ARG A 29 -6.92 -3.36 13.87
C ARG A 29 -7.41 -2.14 13.12
N TRP A 30 -6.60 -1.09 13.07
CA TRP A 30 -6.92 0.12 12.32
C TRP A 30 -6.89 -0.12 10.80
N SER A 31 -5.91 -0.87 10.30
CA SER A 31 -5.84 -1.28 8.90
C SER A 31 -7.08 -2.09 8.50
N GLN A 32 -7.50 -3.02 9.34
CA GLN A 32 -8.72 -3.80 9.11
C GLN A 32 -9.97 -2.91 9.06
N ALA A 33 -10.07 -1.90 9.94
CA ALA A 33 -11.17 -0.94 9.92
C ALA A 33 -11.11 -0.01 8.69
N GLY A 34 -9.91 0.38 8.25
CA GLY A 34 -9.66 1.18 7.05
C GLY A 34 -9.94 0.44 5.75
N MET A 35 -10.05 -0.89 5.78
CA MET A 35 -10.45 -1.73 4.66
C MET A 35 -11.98 -1.97 4.60
N ALA A 36 -12.75 -1.15 5.30
CA ALA A 36 -14.22 -1.24 5.29
C ALA A 36 -14.83 -0.89 3.91
N PRO A 37 -16.01 -1.44 3.58
CA PRO A 37 -16.71 -1.07 2.35
C PRO A 37 -17.00 0.44 2.29
N GLY A 38 -16.74 1.04 1.14
CA GLY A 38 -16.95 2.48 0.92
C GLY A 38 -15.67 3.31 1.02
N ILE A 39 -14.60 2.76 1.61
CA ILE A 39 -13.28 3.38 1.57
C ILE A 39 -12.71 3.28 0.15
N VAL A 40 -12.36 4.43 -0.41
CA VAL A 40 -11.76 4.60 -1.74
C VAL A 40 -10.31 5.07 -1.66
N GLU A 41 -9.91 5.66 -0.55
CA GLU A 41 -8.54 6.12 -0.28
C GLU A 41 -8.07 5.56 1.07
N PHE A 42 -6.95 4.85 1.04
CA PHE A 42 -6.30 4.29 2.21
C PHE A 42 -4.91 4.88 2.33
N ASP A 43 -4.60 5.45 3.49
CA ASP A 43 -3.36 6.16 3.76
C ASP A 43 -2.85 5.77 5.16
N LEU A 44 -1.74 5.03 5.22
CA LEU A 44 -1.20 4.48 6.46
C LEU A 44 0.27 4.82 6.61
N HIS A 45 0.59 5.64 7.59
CA HIS A 45 1.94 6.05 7.94
C HIS A 45 2.19 5.66 9.39
N PRO A 46 2.44 4.37 9.72
CA PRO A 46 2.80 3.97 11.07
C PRO A 46 4.21 4.53 11.36
N ASP A 47 4.26 5.69 12.01
CA ASP A 47 5.53 6.28 12.43
C ASP A 47 6.15 5.44 13.54
N MET A 48 7.25 4.76 13.24
CA MET A 48 7.97 3.88 14.16
C MET A 48 9.45 4.27 14.31
N GLY A 49 9.81 5.54 14.05
CA GLY A 49 11.17 6.08 14.26
C GLY A 49 12.19 5.73 13.18
N ASP A 50 13.43 6.23 13.32
CA ASP A 50 14.51 6.11 12.33
C ASP A 50 15.09 4.69 12.18
N ASP A 51 14.91 3.84 13.19
CA ASP A 51 15.18 2.39 13.11
C ASP A 51 14.00 1.60 12.49
N GLY A 52 12.92 2.32 12.17
CA GLY A 52 11.54 1.86 12.01
C GLY A 52 11.28 1.06 10.74
N LEU A 53 11.49 -0.25 10.82
CA LEU A 53 10.90 -1.27 9.93
C LEU A 53 10.40 -2.47 10.75
N GLY A 54 10.02 -2.25 12.02
CA GLY A 54 9.57 -3.30 12.95
C GLY A 54 8.13 -3.77 12.73
N TYR A 55 7.31 -2.97 12.05
CA TYR A 55 5.93 -3.33 11.71
C TYR A 55 5.84 -3.90 10.29
N ASN A 56 5.12 -5.01 10.14
CA ASN A 56 4.76 -5.58 8.85
C ASN A 56 3.27 -5.40 8.64
N PHE A 57 2.90 -4.76 7.53
CA PHE A 57 1.51 -4.61 7.17
C PHE A 57 0.90 -5.98 6.83
N PRO A 58 -0.30 -6.29 7.32
CA PRO A 58 -0.99 -7.55 7.02
C PRO A 58 -1.54 -7.52 5.58
N CYS A 59 -0.70 -7.85 4.60
CA CYS A 59 -1.05 -7.90 3.18
C CYS A 59 -2.26 -8.80 2.88
N SER A 60 -2.59 -9.76 3.76
CA SER A 60 -3.81 -10.56 3.66
C SER A 60 -5.09 -9.72 3.66
N LEU A 61 -5.09 -8.51 4.25
CA LEU A 61 -6.22 -7.57 4.17
C LEU A 61 -6.49 -7.07 2.75
N LEU A 62 -5.50 -7.15 1.87
CA LEU A 62 -5.61 -6.78 0.47
C LEU A 62 -6.21 -7.90 -0.39
N SER A 63 -6.22 -9.14 0.12
CA SER A 63 -6.86 -10.30 -0.50
C SER A 63 -8.33 -10.38 -0.09
N SER A 64 -9.21 -9.68 -0.80
CA SER A 64 -10.66 -9.73 -0.55
C SER A 64 -11.29 -10.97 -1.20
N ASP A 65 -11.74 -11.90 -0.37
CA ASP A 65 -12.47 -13.10 -0.81
C ASP A 65 -13.97 -12.81 -1.08
N LYS A 66 -14.53 -11.67 -0.63
CA LYS A 66 -16.01 -11.49 -0.62
C LYS A 66 -16.59 -10.10 -0.93
N ARG A 67 -15.80 -9.07 -1.27
CA ARG A 67 -16.34 -7.75 -1.70
C ARG A 67 -15.46 -7.09 -2.75
N ARG A 68 -16.07 -6.44 -3.75
CA ARG A 68 -15.34 -5.64 -4.74
C ARG A 68 -14.48 -4.61 -3.98
N PRO A 69 -13.16 -4.58 -4.18
CA PRO A 69 -12.31 -3.58 -3.55
C PRO A 69 -12.75 -2.21 -4.07
N THR A 70 -13.13 -1.33 -3.15
CA THR A 70 -13.48 0.07 -3.46
C THR A 70 -12.25 0.98 -3.48
N ILE A 71 -11.13 0.51 -2.95
CA ILE A 71 -9.91 1.30 -2.83
C ILE A 71 -9.32 1.56 -4.21
N THR A 72 -9.15 2.85 -4.50
CA THR A 72 -8.56 3.37 -5.74
C THR A 72 -7.23 4.08 -5.48
N SER A 73 -7.00 4.54 -4.25
CA SER A 73 -5.74 5.14 -3.81
C SER A 73 -5.22 4.41 -2.60
N PHE A 74 -3.98 3.94 -2.67
CA PHE A 74 -3.32 3.21 -1.59
C PHE A 74 -1.95 3.84 -1.33
N THR A 75 -1.83 4.49 -0.17
CA THR A 75 -0.60 5.07 0.32
C THR A 75 -0.20 4.32 1.58
N ILE A 76 1.04 3.87 1.63
CA ILE A 76 1.61 3.24 2.82
C ILE A 76 3.06 3.68 2.99
N ALA A 77 3.43 3.97 4.23
CA ALA A 77 4.76 4.40 4.60
C ALA A 77 5.33 3.55 5.73
N GLY A 78 6.66 3.47 5.85
CA GLY A 78 7.34 3.08 7.10
C GLY A 78 7.07 1.66 7.62
N CYS A 79 6.70 0.71 6.77
CA CYS A 79 6.50 -0.69 7.18
C CYS A 79 6.93 -1.71 6.12
N GLY A 80 7.00 -2.99 6.49
CA GLY A 80 7.20 -4.09 5.55
C GLY A 80 5.89 -4.51 4.87
N LEU A 81 5.97 -5.05 3.66
CA LEU A 81 4.84 -5.66 2.93
C LEU A 81 5.03 -7.17 2.80
N HIS A 82 5.14 -7.88 3.91
CA HIS A 82 5.39 -9.32 3.86
C HIS A 82 4.25 -10.06 3.11
N SER A 83 4.61 -11.02 2.25
CA SER A 83 3.66 -11.79 1.43
C SER A 83 2.83 -10.95 0.45
N LEU A 84 3.35 -9.82 -0.03
CA LEU A 84 2.68 -8.98 -1.03
C LEU A 84 2.44 -9.72 -2.35
N ASP A 85 3.30 -10.69 -2.68
CA ASP A 85 3.19 -11.60 -3.81
C ASP A 85 1.93 -12.49 -3.77
N LYS A 86 1.29 -12.61 -2.60
CA LYS A 86 0.08 -13.43 -2.40
C LYS A 86 -1.21 -12.61 -2.46
N VAL A 87 -1.12 -11.34 -2.82
CA VAL A 87 -2.27 -10.42 -2.91
C VAL A 87 -2.90 -10.50 -4.30
N GLY A 88 -4.15 -10.95 -4.37
CA GLY A 88 -4.83 -11.22 -5.65
C GLY A 88 -5.97 -10.28 -6.04
N CYS A 89 -6.39 -9.36 -5.17
CA CYS A 89 -7.75 -8.83 -5.28
C CYS A 89 -7.88 -7.34 -5.59
N LEU A 90 -6.82 -6.53 -5.62
CA LEU A 90 -6.88 -5.05 -5.68
C LEU A 90 -7.10 -4.45 -7.08
N THR A 91 -8.05 -4.99 -7.83
CA THR A 91 -8.28 -4.66 -9.25
C THR A 91 -8.73 -3.22 -9.53
N SER A 92 -9.12 -2.46 -8.50
CA SER A 92 -9.62 -1.07 -8.60
C SER A 92 -8.54 0.00 -8.40
N LEU A 93 -7.30 -0.38 -8.03
CA LEU A 93 -6.25 0.59 -7.72
C LEU A 93 -5.87 1.42 -8.95
N ARG A 94 -5.89 2.74 -8.76
CA ARG A 94 -5.47 3.76 -9.74
C ARG A 94 -4.20 4.47 -9.30
N ARG A 95 -4.01 4.65 -8.00
CA ARG A 95 -2.86 5.36 -7.42
C ARG A 95 -2.26 4.52 -6.30
N VAL A 96 -0.95 4.31 -6.38
CA VAL A 96 -0.15 3.64 -5.34
C VAL A 96 1.01 4.53 -4.98
N HIS A 97 1.20 4.77 -3.67
CA HIS A 97 2.38 5.44 -3.13
C HIS A 97 3.00 4.59 -2.02
N LEU A 98 4.24 4.18 -2.24
CA LEU A 98 5.05 3.44 -1.27
C LEU A 98 6.19 4.35 -0.79
N HIS A 99 6.28 4.57 0.52
CA HIS A 99 7.29 5.42 1.14
C HIS A 99 8.09 4.67 2.21
N LYS A 100 9.42 4.67 2.15
CA LYS A 100 10.28 4.00 3.15
C LYS A 100 9.87 2.54 3.40
N MET A 101 9.64 1.76 2.33
CA MET A 101 9.15 0.38 2.43
C MET A 101 10.27 -0.64 2.23
N ARG A 102 10.20 -1.76 2.97
CA ARG A 102 10.94 -3.01 2.64
C ARG A 102 10.14 -3.81 1.63
N VAL A 103 10.45 -3.60 0.35
CA VAL A 103 9.81 -4.32 -0.76
C VAL A 103 10.81 -4.56 -1.87
N THR A 104 10.88 -5.80 -2.32
CA THR A 104 11.71 -6.20 -3.47
C THR A 104 11.00 -5.86 -4.79
N GLY A 105 11.78 -5.84 -5.86
CA GLY A 105 11.24 -5.68 -7.21
C GLY A 105 10.23 -6.75 -7.63
N GLU A 106 10.44 -7.98 -7.18
CA GLU A 106 9.59 -9.13 -7.52
C GLU A 106 8.25 -9.08 -6.79
N GLU A 107 8.27 -8.80 -5.49
CA GLU A 107 7.06 -8.58 -4.68
C GLU A 107 6.22 -7.43 -5.27
N LEU A 108 6.86 -6.32 -5.63
CA LEU A 108 6.18 -5.18 -6.23
C LEU A 108 5.63 -5.52 -7.63
N SER A 109 6.39 -6.22 -8.47
CA SER A 109 5.89 -6.65 -9.79
C SER A 109 4.67 -7.55 -9.68
N CYS A 110 4.65 -8.45 -8.69
CA CYS A 110 3.51 -9.33 -8.45
C CYS A 110 2.28 -8.52 -8.01
N PHE A 111 2.45 -7.62 -7.02
CA PHE A 111 1.43 -6.69 -6.58
C PHE A 111 0.82 -5.89 -7.72
N LEU A 112 1.67 -5.27 -8.54
CA LEU A 112 1.25 -4.44 -9.67
C LEU A 112 0.44 -5.25 -10.70
N SER A 113 0.73 -6.53 -10.88
CA SER A 113 0.01 -7.40 -11.80
C SER A 113 -1.46 -7.62 -11.39
N SER A 114 -1.79 -7.42 -10.11
CA SER A 114 -3.16 -7.48 -9.60
C SER A 114 -4.00 -6.21 -9.85
N SER A 115 -3.38 -5.15 -10.38
CA SER A 115 -3.97 -3.80 -10.50
C SER A 115 -3.93 -3.26 -11.93
N PRO A 116 -4.64 -3.87 -12.91
CA PRO A 116 -4.51 -3.52 -14.34
C PRO A 116 -4.97 -2.10 -14.70
N VAL A 117 -5.73 -1.45 -13.82
CA VAL A 117 -6.20 -0.07 -14.02
C VAL A 117 -5.31 0.99 -13.38
N LEU A 118 -4.14 0.61 -12.87
CA LEU A 118 -3.21 1.52 -12.21
C LEU A 118 -2.75 2.63 -13.16
N GLU A 119 -2.82 3.87 -12.69
CA GLU A 119 -2.52 5.08 -13.44
C GLU A 119 -1.27 5.77 -12.91
N GLN A 120 -1.02 5.67 -11.60
CA GLN A 120 0.09 6.34 -10.93
C GLN A 120 0.78 5.39 -9.94
N LEU A 121 2.09 5.28 -10.07
CA LEU A 121 2.97 4.59 -9.13
C LEU A 121 4.03 5.56 -8.63
N GLN A 122 4.07 5.76 -7.31
CA GLN A 122 5.09 6.56 -6.64
C GLN A 122 5.86 5.70 -5.66
N LEU A 123 7.18 5.70 -5.78
CA LEU A 123 8.10 4.96 -4.94
C LEU A 123 9.10 5.95 -4.36
N SER A 124 9.24 5.96 -3.05
CA SER A 124 10.15 6.88 -2.37
C SER A 124 10.87 6.19 -1.23
N TYR A 125 12.20 6.29 -1.16
CA TYR A 125 13.02 5.66 -0.12
C TYR A 125 12.84 4.13 0.01
N CYS A 126 12.54 3.43 -1.10
CA CYS A 126 12.46 1.97 -1.13
C CYS A 126 13.82 1.37 -1.47
N HIS A 127 14.61 1.00 -0.46
CA HIS A 127 16.02 0.64 -0.63
C HIS A 127 16.28 -0.85 -0.93
N ASP A 128 15.29 -1.73 -0.77
CA ASP A 128 15.46 -3.17 -1.03
C ASP A 128 15.22 -3.54 -2.51
N MET A 129 14.75 -2.59 -3.30
CA MET A 129 14.39 -2.78 -4.69
C MET A 129 15.60 -2.55 -5.62
N VAL A 130 16.14 -3.63 -6.19
CA VAL A 130 17.26 -3.56 -7.16
C VAL A 130 16.78 -3.40 -8.60
N CYS A 131 15.64 -3.97 -8.95
CA CYS A 131 15.04 -3.91 -10.28
C CYS A 131 13.55 -3.67 -10.16
N LEU A 132 12.99 -2.74 -10.94
CA LEU A 132 11.55 -2.52 -11.03
C LEU A 132 11.06 -3.06 -12.38
N LYS A 133 10.26 -4.11 -12.33
CA LYS A 133 9.57 -4.65 -13.51
C LYS A 133 8.14 -4.13 -13.51
N ILE A 134 7.78 -3.37 -14.53
CA ILE A 134 6.43 -2.87 -14.76
C ILE A 134 5.67 -3.94 -15.56
N PRO A 135 4.63 -4.56 -14.97
CA PRO A 135 3.86 -5.58 -15.70
C PRO A 135 3.23 -5.00 -16.96
N ARG A 136 3.33 -5.72 -18.08
CA ARG A 136 2.76 -5.31 -19.38
C ARG A 136 1.26 -5.02 -19.34
N LEU A 137 0.56 -5.59 -18.35
CA LEU A 137 -0.86 -5.40 -18.09
C LEU A 137 -1.20 -3.97 -17.64
N LEU A 138 -0.22 -3.20 -17.15
CA LEU A 138 -0.37 -1.82 -16.69
C LEU A 138 -0.44 -0.80 -17.85
N SER A 139 -1.32 -1.05 -18.82
CA SER A 139 -1.53 -0.19 -20.00
C SER A 139 -2.03 1.22 -19.68
N ARG A 140 -2.52 1.47 -18.46
CA ARG A 140 -3.02 2.77 -18.00
C ARG A 140 -2.02 3.58 -17.20
N LEU A 141 -0.84 3.03 -16.92
CA LEU A 141 0.19 3.70 -16.13
C LEU A 141 0.70 4.92 -16.89
N ARG A 142 0.45 6.10 -16.33
CA ARG A 142 0.79 7.40 -16.91
C ARG A 142 1.78 8.20 -16.08
N LEU A 143 1.95 7.83 -14.81
CA LEU A 143 2.92 8.43 -13.90
C LEU A 143 3.71 7.33 -13.20
N LEU A 144 5.03 7.33 -13.40
CA LEU A 144 5.97 6.59 -12.58
C LEU A 144 6.93 7.60 -11.94
N HIS A 145 6.87 7.74 -10.63
CA HIS A 145 7.79 8.58 -9.87
C HIS A 145 8.62 7.68 -8.97
N VAL A 146 9.94 7.70 -9.15
CA VAL A 146 10.89 7.01 -8.25
C VAL A 146 11.84 8.04 -7.66
N ARG A 147 11.91 8.09 -6.32
CA ARG A 147 12.72 9.06 -5.58
C ARG A 147 13.52 8.38 -4.48
N ASN A 148 14.82 8.67 -4.37
CA ASN A 148 15.67 8.17 -3.29
C ASN A 148 15.66 6.63 -3.11
N CYS A 149 15.40 5.85 -4.16
CA CYS A 149 15.49 4.38 -4.14
C CYS A 149 16.92 3.96 -4.53
N ASN A 150 17.87 4.15 -3.62
CA ASN A 150 19.31 4.13 -3.95
C ASN A 150 19.85 2.79 -4.50
N SER A 151 19.19 1.68 -4.24
CA SER A 151 19.60 0.35 -4.73
C SER A 151 19.05 0.02 -6.12
N LEU A 152 18.10 0.82 -6.62
CA LEU A 152 17.43 0.56 -7.90
C LEU A 152 18.40 0.82 -9.06
N LYS A 153 18.66 -0.22 -9.85
CA LYS A 153 19.57 -0.16 -11.00
C LYS A 153 18.85 -0.13 -12.34
N THR A 154 17.69 -0.79 -12.42
CA THR A 154 16.97 -0.97 -13.69
C THR A 154 15.47 -0.79 -13.50
N ILE A 155 14.84 -0.18 -14.51
CA ILE A 155 13.39 -0.08 -14.66
C ILE A 155 13.07 -0.67 -16.04
N GLY A 156 12.19 -1.66 -16.10
CA GLY A 156 11.84 -2.36 -17.35
C GLY A 156 10.42 -2.90 -17.35
#